data_AF-A0A1E5XK49-F1
#
_entry.id   AF-A0A1E5XK49-F1
#
_cell.length_a   1.000
_cell.length_b   1.000
_cell.length_c   1.000
_cell.angle_alpha   90.00
_cell.angle_beta   90.00
_cell.angle_gamma   90.00
#
_symmetry.space_group_name_H-M   'P 1'
#
loop_
_entity.id
_entity.type
_entity.pdbx_description
1 polymer ?
#
loop_
_entity_poly.entity_id
_entity_poly.type
_entity_poly.pdbx_seq_one_letter_code
_entity_poly.pdbx_strand_id
1 'polypeptide(L)'
;MKQIDHVAVLDVAIELAGELIPVGKLVWRARERRSYFEYAAEAIEQRLSLSPFNLRLEGSVQAAPNAPFEGLHGLFNDSLPDGWGRKLLDRRLQRMGYDFTTLSPLDRLSYVGTTGMAALRYTPAGAFEEVADKTIDLDWLAEQAELVDGDMDVADLDRLQAAQGGSGGMRPKIVVGYDKTNGRLIQDRNEDLPAGYEPWLVKFRADSDPREIGPEEYAYSLMAGAAGVDMAETALLKGTSGAGYFATRRFDRGPKGPIHIHTLSGLLHADHRAPQLDYSMLLKATRLLTRDERHVERMFRRMAFNVLAKNRDDHSKNHAFQMDAPGAWSPTPAYDLTFSIGPGGEHNMAIGGEGRTPDRDHILEEARTAGIKENAAAAIIDEVRGAVDAWPRFAEAAGLSQRRTAELDFILNDRGAPPRQEVKATAES
;
A
#
# COMPACT_ATOMS: atom_id res chain seq x y z
N MET A 1 -12.36 -31.78 -3.34
CA MET A 1 -11.15 -30.93 -3.23
C MET A 1 -10.04 -31.59 -4.03
N LYS A 2 -9.40 -30.84 -4.93
CA LYS A 2 -8.19 -31.27 -5.64
C LYS A 2 -7.00 -31.18 -4.69
N GLN A 3 -6.05 -32.11 -4.80
CA GLN A 3 -4.76 -32.00 -4.11
C GLN A 3 -3.92 -30.95 -4.85
N ILE A 4 -3.30 -30.02 -4.11
CA ILE A 4 -2.35 -29.05 -4.67
C ILE A 4 -1.00 -29.75 -4.82
N ASP A 5 -0.44 -29.71 -6.02
CA ASP A 5 0.98 -29.96 -6.22
C ASP A 5 1.74 -28.73 -5.71
N HIS A 6 2.15 -28.78 -4.44
CA HIS A 6 2.78 -27.63 -3.78
C HIS A 6 4.04 -27.19 -4.52
N VAL A 7 4.15 -25.89 -4.73
CA VAL A 7 5.30 -25.24 -5.33
C VAL A 7 6.46 -25.27 -4.33
N ALA A 8 7.40 -26.17 -4.57
CA ALA A 8 8.58 -26.32 -3.72
C ALA A 8 9.70 -25.33 -4.04
N VAL A 9 9.76 -24.84 -5.29
CA VAL A 9 10.81 -23.95 -5.80
C VAL A 9 10.19 -22.91 -6.73
N LEU A 10 10.60 -21.66 -6.57
CA LEU A 10 10.35 -20.56 -7.49
C LEU A 10 11.70 -19.98 -7.94
N ASP A 11 11.88 -19.80 -9.24
CA ASP A 11 12.85 -18.85 -9.77
C ASP A 11 12.28 -17.44 -9.59
N VAL A 12 13.12 -16.52 -9.10
CA VAL A 12 12.78 -15.12 -8.88
C VAL A 12 13.58 -14.27 -9.85
N ALA A 13 12.90 -13.37 -10.53
CA ALA A 13 13.51 -12.36 -11.40
C ALA A 13 12.97 -10.98 -11.04
N ILE A 14 13.68 -9.94 -11.50
CA ILE A 14 13.27 -8.56 -11.38
C ILE A 14 13.29 -7.91 -12.76
N GLU A 15 12.23 -7.19 -13.09
CA GLU A 15 12.15 -6.42 -14.32
C GLU A 15 12.57 -4.96 -14.05
N LEU A 16 13.70 -4.53 -14.61
CA LEU A 16 14.21 -3.17 -14.45
C LEU A 16 14.54 -2.59 -15.83
N ALA A 17 13.97 -1.43 -16.14
CA ALA A 17 14.20 -0.71 -17.40
C ALA A 17 13.96 -1.56 -18.67
N GLY A 18 12.99 -2.49 -18.63
CA GLY A 18 12.64 -3.40 -19.73
C GLY A 18 13.50 -4.67 -19.80
N GLU A 19 14.45 -4.86 -18.89
CA GLU A 19 15.27 -6.07 -18.80
C GLU A 19 14.81 -6.95 -17.64
N LEU A 20 14.65 -8.25 -17.91
CA LEU A 20 14.35 -9.24 -16.89
C LEU A 20 15.66 -9.85 -16.38
N ILE A 21 16.00 -9.55 -15.12
CA ILE A 21 17.26 -9.95 -14.50
C ILE A 21 17.00 -11.09 -13.51
N PRO A 22 17.66 -12.24 -13.63
CA PRO A 22 17.59 -13.31 -12.63
C PRO A 22 18.06 -12.82 -11.26
N VAL A 23 17.21 -12.97 -10.25
CA VAL A 23 17.52 -12.56 -8.87
C VAL A 23 18.00 -13.76 -8.06
N GLY A 24 17.36 -14.92 -8.20
CA GLY A 24 17.75 -16.12 -7.47
C GLY A 24 16.67 -17.17 -7.40
N LYS A 25 16.82 -18.11 -6.47
CA LYS A 25 15.87 -19.20 -6.25
C LYS A 25 15.32 -19.17 -4.83
N LEU A 26 14.00 -19.28 -4.73
CA LEU A 26 13.26 -19.35 -3.49
C LEU A 26 12.72 -20.78 -3.31
N VAL A 27 13.04 -21.42 -2.20
CA VAL A 27 12.70 -22.82 -1.92
C VAL A 27 11.88 -22.91 -0.65
N TRP A 28 10.76 -23.63 -0.69
CA TRP A 28 9.93 -23.90 0.49
C TRP A 28 10.30 -25.25 1.12
N ARG A 29 10.48 -25.26 2.44
CA ARG A 29 10.65 -26.48 3.24
C ARG A 29 9.41 -26.70 4.10
N ALA A 30 8.50 -27.55 3.64
CA ALA A 30 7.21 -27.81 4.29
C ALA A 30 7.33 -28.25 5.76
N ARG A 31 8.32 -29.09 6.10
CA ARG A 31 8.55 -29.55 7.48
C ARG A 31 8.93 -28.42 8.44
N GLU A 32 9.66 -27.42 7.94
CA GLU A 32 10.08 -26.26 8.72
C GLU A 32 9.11 -25.09 8.60
N ARG A 33 8.15 -25.18 7.66
CA ARG A 33 7.24 -24.10 7.27
C ARG A 33 7.98 -22.79 6.99
N ARG A 34 9.04 -22.89 6.18
CA ARG A 34 9.98 -21.80 5.96
C ARG A 34 10.59 -21.82 4.57
N SER A 35 10.87 -20.62 4.07
CA SER A 35 11.55 -20.40 2.81
C SER A 35 13.06 -20.21 2.97
N TYR A 36 13.78 -20.59 1.93
CA TYR A 36 15.22 -20.41 1.78
C TYR A 36 15.48 -19.73 0.44
N PHE A 37 16.38 -18.76 0.42
CA PHE A 37 16.70 -18.01 -0.76
C PHE A 37 18.20 -18.07 -1.07
N GLU A 38 18.53 -18.25 -2.34
CA GLU A 38 19.90 -18.21 -2.86
C GLU A 38 19.93 -17.23 -4.03
N TYR A 39 20.82 -16.23 -3.98
CA TYR A 39 20.98 -15.29 -5.08
C TYR A 39 21.59 -15.96 -6.31
N ALA A 40 21.13 -15.54 -7.49
CA ALA A 40 21.78 -15.84 -8.76
C ALA A 40 23.12 -15.11 -8.86
N ALA A 41 24.08 -15.67 -9.60
CA ALA A 41 25.40 -15.06 -9.81
C ALA A 41 25.27 -13.68 -10.46
N GLU A 42 24.36 -13.55 -11.42
CA GLU A 42 24.06 -12.32 -12.17
C GLU A 42 23.63 -11.18 -11.23
N ALA A 43 22.76 -11.46 -10.26
CA ALA A 43 22.32 -10.46 -9.28
C ALA A 43 23.46 -9.99 -8.38
N ILE A 44 24.38 -10.89 -8.01
CA ILE A 44 25.56 -10.58 -7.20
C ILE A 44 26.55 -9.73 -8.00
N GLU A 45 26.82 -10.12 -9.24
CA GLU A 45 27.70 -9.38 -10.16
C GLU A 45 27.20 -7.96 -10.41
N GLN A 46 25.88 -7.80 -10.60
CA GLN A 46 25.22 -6.51 -10.78
C GLN A 46 25.01 -5.72 -9.49
N ARG A 47 25.37 -6.28 -8.33
CA ARG A 47 25.20 -5.66 -7.01
C ARG A 47 23.74 -5.32 -6.67
N LEU A 48 22.78 -6.13 -7.12
CA LEU A 48 21.34 -5.93 -6.94
C LEU A 48 20.87 -6.27 -5.51
N SER A 49 21.15 -5.37 -4.57
CA SER A 49 20.71 -5.51 -3.17
C SER A 49 19.27 -5.01 -2.98
N LEU A 50 18.31 -5.91 -3.20
CA LEU A 50 16.87 -5.61 -3.13
C LEU A 50 16.30 -5.50 -1.70
N SER A 51 16.97 -6.09 -0.70
CA SER A 51 16.57 -6.00 0.72
C SER A 51 17.81 -5.94 1.62
N PRO A 52 18.55 -4.82 1.61
CA PRO A 52 19.92 -4.76 2.11
C PRO A 52 20.10 -5.00 3.62
N PHE A 53 19.03 -4.91 4.41
CA PHE A 53 19.12 -5.05 5.87
C PHE A 53 18.97 -6.50 6.34
N ASN A 54 18.21 -7.32 5.62
CA ASN A 54 17.85 -8.67 6.05
C ASN A 54 18.20 -9.75 5.03
N LEU A 55 18.72 -9.38 3.85
CA LEU A 55 19.12 -10.31 2.81
C LEU A 55 20.50 -9.92 2.27
N ARG A 56 21.52 -10.72 2.61
CA ARG A 56 22.91 -10.46 2.22
C ARG A 56 23.11 -10.81 0.75
N LEU A 57 23.71 -9.91 -0.03
CA LEU A 57 23.97 -10.17 -1.44
C LEU A 57 25.17 -11.12 -1.62
N GLU A 58 24.93 -12.41 -1.45
CA GLU A 58 25.92 -13.48 -1.53
C GLU A 58 25.26 -14.78 -2.03
N GLY A 59 26.06 -15.68 -2.63
CA GLY A 59 25.58 -16.96 -3.16
C GLY A 59 25.33 -18.04 -2.10
N SER A 60 25.31 -17.68 -0.82
CA SER A 60 24.98 -18.61 0.26
C SER A 60 23.46 -18.72 0.43
N VAL A 61 22.98 -19.92 0.75
CA VAL A 61 21.56 -20.14 1.05
C VAL A 61 21.22 -19.43 2.37
N GLN A 62 20.21 -18.57 2.32
CA GLN A 62 19.74 -17.77 3.45
C GLN A 62 18.32 -18.18 3.83
N ALA A 63 18.11 -18.45 5.11
CA ALA A 63 16.80 -18.83 5.63
C ALA A 63 16.00 -17.60 6.04
N ALA A 64 14.71 -17.58 5.71
CA ALA A 64 13.78 -16.60 6.24
C ALA A 64 13.62 -16.76 7.76
N PRO A 65 13.18 -15.72 8.48
CA PRO A 65 12.65 -15.91 9.84
C PRO A 65 11.28 -16.62 9.79
N ASN A 66 10.87 -17.26 10.89
CA ASN A 66 9.57 -17.93 10.98
C ASN A 66 8.39 -16.93 11.03
N ALA A 67 8.62 -15.76 11.62
CA ALA A 67 7.68 -14.66 11.77
C ALA A 67 8.35 -13.37 11.30
N PRO A 68 7.60 -12.35 10.86
CA PRO A 68 6.12 -12.29 10.86
C PRO A 68 5.45 -12.83 9.58
N PHE A 69 6.21 -13.20 8.55
CA PHE A 69 5.68 -13.44 7.21
C PHE A 69 5.47 -14.91 6.85
N GLU A 70 4.92 -15.71 7.77
CA GLU A 70 4.60 -17.12 7.51
C GLU A 70 5.83 -17.93 7.00
N GLY A 71 7.03 -17.64 7.48
CA GLY A 71 8.27 -18.28 7.02
C GLY A 71 8.83 -17.73 5.69
N LEU A 72 8.35 -16.58 5.21
CA LEU A 72 8.83 -15.91 4.00
C LEU A 72 9.79 -14.76 4.33
N HIS A 73 10.73 -14.47 3.43
CA HIS A 73 11.52 -13.23 3.51
C HIS A 73 10.62 -12.02 3.27
N GLY A 74 10.89 -10.90 3.96
CA GLY A 74 10.08 -9.68 3.80
C GLY A 74 10.04 -9.15 2.37
N LEU A 75 11.15 -9.30 1.63
CA LEU A 75 11.25 -8.95 0.21
C LEU A 75 10.15 -9.60 -0.64
N PHE A 76 9.94 -10.90 -0.49
CA PHE A 76 8.95 -11.63 -1.28
C PHE A 76 7.55 -11.50 -0.70
N ASN A 77 7.43 -11.32 0.62
CA ASN A 77 6.14 -11.07 1.27
C ASN A 77 5.46 -9.80 0.75
N ASP A 78 6.22 -8.76 0.40
CA ASP A 78 5.66 -7.53 -0.17
C ASP A 78 5.00 -7.74 -1.55
N SER A 79 5.27 -8.85 -2.24
CA SER A 79 4.57 -9.20 -3.48
C SER A 79 3.23 -9.89 -3.25
N LEU A 80 2.97 -10.39 -2.03
CA LEU A 80 1.71 -11.05 -1.73
C LEU A 80 0.60 -10.01 -1.48
N PRO A 81 -0.58 -10.19 -2.09
CA PRO A 81 -1.76 -9.45 -1.68
C PRO A 81 -2.03 -9.67 -0.18
N ASP A 82 -2.56 -8.64 0.47
CA ASP A 82 -3.01 -8.68 1.85
C ASP A 82 -4.51 -8.34 1.92
N GLY A 83 -5.13 -8.53 3.07
CA GLY A 83 -6.51 -8.12 3.33
C GLY A 83 -7.49 -8.59 2.26
N TRP A 84 -8.11 -7.63 1.56
CA TRP A 84 -9.09 -7.89 0.52
C TRP A 84 -8.51 -8.64 -0.69
N GLY A 85 -7.31 -8.26 -1.14
CA GLY A 85 -6.65 -8.94 -2.26
C GLY A 85 -6.32 -10.41 -1.93
N ARG A 86 -5.91 -10.68 -0.68
CA ARG A 86 -5.69 -12.05 -0.19
C ARG A 86 -6.99 -12.85 -0.18
N LYS A 87 -8.08 -12.25 0.31
CA LYS A 87 -9.44 -12.85 0.31
C LYS A 87 -9.88 -13.25 -1.10
N LEU A 88 -9.67 -12.39 -2.10
CA LEU A 88 -9.99 -12.70 -3.49
C LEU A 88 -9.15 -13.85 -4.05
N LEU A 89 -7.83 -13.82 -3.82
CA LEU A 89 -6.93 -14.88 -4.25
C LEU A 89 -7.35 -16.24 -3.67
N ASP A 90 -7.54 -16.30 -2.35
CA ASP A 90 -7.89 -17.53 -1.64
C ASP A 90 -9.25 -18.07 -2.12
N ARG A 91 -10.27 -17.22 -2.31
CA ARG A 91 -11.58 -17.64 -2.84
C ARG A 91 -11.52 -18.11 -4.30
N ARG A 92 -10.70 -17.48 -5.15
CA ARG A 92 -10.53 -17.91 -6.55
C ARG A 92 -9.86 -19.28 -6.63
N LEU A 93 -8.84 -19.51 -5.81
CA LEU A 93 -8.19 -20.83 -5.68
C LEU A 93 -9.17 -21.88 -5.14
N GLN A 94 -10.04 -21.50 -4.20
CA GLN A 94 -11.10 -22.37 -3.72
C GLN A 94 -12.06 -22.81 -4.84
N ARG A 95 -12.48 -21.89 -5.71
CA ARG A 95 -13.33 -22.20 -6.88
C ARG A 95 -12.66 -23.14 -7.88
N MET A 96 -11.33 -23.11 -8.00
CA MET A 96 -10.57 -24.09 -8.79
C MET A 96 -10.53 -25.50 -8.16
N GLY A 97 -11.01 -25.64 -6.94
CA GLY A 97 -11.14 -26.88 -6.18
C GLY A 97 -10.07 -27.07 -5.11
N TYR A 98 -9.23 -26.06 -4.85
CA TYR A 98 -8.14 -26.14 -3.88
C TYR A 98 -8.58 -25.79 -2.46
N ASP A 99 -7.89 -26.36 -1.46
CA ASP A 99 -8.04 -25.92 -0.08
C ASP A 99 -7.04 -24.79 0.22
N PHE A 100 -7.52 -23.56 0.22
CA PHE A 100 -6.66 -22.39 0.41
C PHE A 100 -6.01 -22.33 1.81
N THR A 101 -6.53 -23.07 2.80
CA THR A 101 -5.95 -23.15 4.15
C THR A 101 -4.64 -23.95 4.17
N THR A 102 -4.41 -24.78 3.14
CA THR A 102 -3.21 -25.60 2.99
C THR A 102 -2.11 -24.95 2.17
N LEU A 103 -2.42 -23.85 1.46
CA LEU A 103 -1.49 -23.14 0.60
C LEU A 103 -0.31 -22.57 1.39
N SER A 104 0.89 -22.80 0.88
CA SER A 104 2.11 -22.13 1.33
C SER A 104 2.20 -20.70 0.76
N PRO A 105 3.11 -19.86 1.29
CA PRO A 105 3.42 -18.58 0.68
C PRO A 105 3.95 -18.71 -0.76
N LEU A 106 4.74 -19.76 -1.07
CA LEU A 106 5.23 -19.99 -2.44
C LEU A 106 4.10 -20.38 -3.40
N ASP A 107 3.12 -21.15 -2.93
CA ASP A 107 1.94 -21.44 -3.75
C ASP A 107 1.22 -20.15 -4.12
N ARG A 108 1.16 -19.16 -3.23
CA ARG A 108 0.53 -17.87 -3.55
C ARG A 108 1.40 -16.99 -4.44
N LEU A 109 2.71 -16.97 -4.22
CA LEU A 109 3.64 -16.25 -5.08
C LEU A 109 3.63 -16.79 -6.52
N SER A 110 3.41 -18.09 -6.73
CA SER A 110 3.26 -18.63 -8.08
C SER A 110 2.04 -18.05 -8.80
N TYR A 111 0.93 -17.80 -8.11
CA TYR A 111 -0.26 -17.15 -8.68
C TYR A 111 -0.17 -15.62 -8.76
N VAL A 112 0.75 -14.99 -8.01
CA VAL A 112 1.20 -13.62 -8.32
C VAL A 112 2.00 -13.63 -9.64
N GLY A 113 2.86 -14.63 -9.80
CA GLY A 113 3.50 -14.99 -11.06
C GLY A 113 4.30 -13.84 -11.67
N THR A 114 4.07 -13.58 -12.95
CA THR A 114 4.78 -12.57 -13.74
C THR A 114 4.01 -11.25 -13.88
N THR A 115 2.81 -11.14 -13.31
CA THR A 115 1.93 -9.97 -13.44
C THR A 115 1.64 -9.32 -12.09
N GLY A 116 2.51 -9.53 -11.09
CA GLY A 116 2.42 -8.87 -9.79
C GLY A 116 2.64 -7.35 -9.84
N MET A 117 2.30 -6.67 -8.75
CA MET A 117 2.69 -5.27 -8.56
C MET A 117 4.22 -5.10 -8.55
N ALA A 118 4.67 -3.88 -8.86
CA ALA A 118 6.09 -3.54 -8.92
C ALA A 118 6.88 -4.48 -9.87
N ALA A 119 8.16 -4.72 -9.58
CA ALA A 119 9.14 -5.27 -10.51
C ALA A 119 9.47 -6.76 -10.32
N LEU A 120 9.08 -7.40 -9.22
CA LEU A 120 9.41 -8.82 -8.98
C LEU A 120 8.53 -9.76 -9.80
N ARG A 121 9.12 -10.86 -10.26
CA ARG A 121 8.51 -11.90 -11.09
C ARG A 121 8.85 -13.28 -10.54
N TYR A 122 7.88 -14.18 -10.57
CA TYR A 122 7.99 -15.53 -9.99
C TYR A 122 7.63 -16.60 -11.03
N THR A 123 8.50 -17.60 -11.19
CA THR A 123 8.23 -18.75 -12.06
C THR A 123 8.54 -20.08 -11.36
N PRO A 124 7.75 -21.16 -11.58
CA PRO A 124 6.61 -21.26 -12.48
C PRO A 124 5.43 -20.40 -12.03
N ALA A 125 4.77 -19.75 -12.99
CA ALA A 125 3.57 -18.97 -12.75
C ALA A 125 2.32 -19.85 -12.83
N GLY A 126 1.46 -19.78 -11.82
CA GLY A 126 0.10 -20.26 -11.90
C GLY A 126 -0.72 -19.39 -12.85
N ALA A 127 -1.80 -19.93 -13.39
CA ALA A 127 -2.70 -19.20 -14.26
C ALA A 127 -4.14 -19.36 -13.80
N PHE A 128 -4.90 -18.28 -13.90
CA PHE A 128 -6.35 -18.32 -13.82
C PHE A 128 -6.95 -18.32 -15.23
N GLU A 129 -8.20 -18.76 -15.36
CA GLU A 129 -8.93 -18.60 -16.61
C GLU A 129 -9.05 -17.11 -16.97
N GLU A 130 -8.84 -16.82 -18.25
CA GLU A 130 -8.95 -15.46 -18.77
C GLU A 130 -10.39 -14.96 -18.63
N VAL A 131 -10.50 -13.78 -18.03
CA VAL A 131 -11.75 -13.03 -18.02
C VAL A 131 -11.76 -12.14 -19.26
N ALA A 132 -12.83 -12.23 -20.06
CA ALA A 132 -12.97 -11.40 -21.25
C ALA A 132 -12.88 -9.91 -20.89
N ASP A 133 -12.20 -9.13 -21.73
CA ASP A 133 -12.11 -7.68 -21.57
C ASP A 133 -13.52 -7.08 -21.61
N LYS A 134 -13.96 -6.58 -20.47
CA LYS A 134 -15.22 -5.85 -20.32
C LYS A 134 -14.91 -4.40 -20.02
N THR A 135 -15.81 -3.51 -20.43
CA THR A 135 -15.78 -2.11 -20.02
C THR A 135 -15.68 -2.01 -18.50
N ILE A 136 -14.80 -1.14 -17.99
CA ILE A 136 -14.71 -0.88 -16.56
C ILE A 136 -15.91 -0.02 -16.14
N ASP A 137 -16.74 -0.58 -15.26
CA ASP A 137 -17.87 0.11 -14.63
C ASP A 137 -17.59 0.20 -13.13
N LEU A 138 -17.32 1.41 -12.66
CA LEU A 138 -16.91 1.66 -11.27
C LEU A 138 -18.04 1.40 -10.28
N ASP A 139 -19.30 1.70 -10.64
CA ASP A 139 -20.43 1.49 -9.74
C ASP A 139 -20.69 0.00 -9.57
N TRP A 140 -20.67 -0.75 -10.67
CA TRP A 140 -20.80 -2.20 -10.62
C TRP A 140 -19.65 -2.84 -9.85
N LEU A 141 -18.39 -2.41 -10.07
CA LEU A 141 -17.23 -2.94 -9.33
C LEU A 141 -17.30 -2.63 -7.83
N ALA A 142 -17.79 -1.44 -7.46
CA ALA A 142 -18.01 -1.09 -6.07
C ALA A 142 -19.07 -1.99 -5.41
N GLU A 143 -20.20 -2.23 -6.09
CA GLU A 143 -21.24 -3.15 -5.62
C GLU A 143 -20.69 -4.58 -5.45
N GLN A 144 -19.89 -5.07 -6.41
CA GLN A 144 -19.26 -6.38 -6.28
C GLN A 144 -18.30 -6.43 -5.10
N ALA A 145 -17.53 -5.37 -4.85
CA ALA A 145 -16.64 -5.30 -3.70
C ALA A 145 -17.41 -5.39 -2.37
N GLU A 146 -18.54 -4.68 -2.25
CA GLU A 146 -19.42 -4.77 -1.08
C GLU A 146 -19.98 -6.19 -0.88
N LEU A 147 -20.38 -6.87 -1.96
CA LEU A 147 -20.82 -8.27 -1.89
C LEU A 147 -19.72 -9.21 -1.40
N VAL A 148 -18.47 -8.99 -1.82
CA VAL A 148 -17.32 -9.77 -1.34
C VAL A 148 -17.06 -9.51 0.13
N ASP A 149 -17.10 -8.25 0.58
CA ASP A 149 -16.88 -7.89 1.98
C ASP A 149 -17.94 -8.52 2.89
N GLY A 150 -19.21 -8.46 2.49
CA GLY A 150 -20.34 -9.13 3.15
C GLY A 150 -20.38 -10.66 3.03
N ASP A 151 -19.33 -11.29 2.51
CA ASP A 151 -19.18 -12.73 2.29
C ASP A 151 -20.27 -13.38 1.41
N MET A 152 -20.88 -12.61 0.52
CA MET A 152 -21.96 -13.08 -0.36
C MET A 152 -21.39 -13.89 -1.54
N ASP A 153 -21.95 -15.08 -1.79
CA ASP A 153 -21.49 -15.99 -2.85
C ASP A 153 -21.86 -15.52 -4.27
N VAL A 154 -22.77 -14.56 -4.38
CA VAL A 154 -23.25 -14.00 -5.65
C VAL A 154 -22.25 -13.05 -6.33
N ALA A 155 -21.13 -12.72 -5.67
CA ALA A 155 -20.14 -11.81 -6.22
C ALA A 155 -19.38 -12.39 -7.43
N ASP A 156 -19.12 -11.55 -8.43
CA ASP A 156 -18.25 -11.85 -9.57
C ASP A 156 -16.76 -11.76 -9.18
N LEU A 157 -16.31 -12.75 -8.41
CA LEU A 157 -14.93 -12.84 -7.91
C LEU A 157 -13.88 -12.87 -9.01
N ASP A 158 -14.20 -13.50 -10.16
CA ASP A 158 -13.24 -13.64 -11.25
C ASP A 158 -12.93 -12.29 -11.86
N ARG A 159 -13.96 -11.46 -12.11
CA ARG A 159 -13.76 -10.11 -12.62
C ARG A 159 -13.10 -9.18 -11.61
N LEU A 160 -13.47 -9.27 -10.32
CA LEU A 160 -12.80 -8.48 -9.28
C LEU A 160 -11.34 -8.85 -9.14
N GLN A 161 -11.00 -10.14 -9.06
CA GLN A 161 -9.61 -10.59 -8.94
C GLN A 161 -8.79 -10.20 -10.17
N ALA A 162 -9.37 -10.33 -11.38
CA ALA A 162 -8.70 -9.91 -12.60
C ALA A 162 -8.45 -8.39 -12.66
N ALA A 163 -9.31 -7.58 -12.03
CA ALA A 163 -9.14 -6.13 -11.93
C ALA A 163 -8.25 -5.70 -10.75
N GLN A 164 -8.05 -6.56 -9.75
CA GLN A 164 -7.37 -6.21 -8.49
C GLN A 164 -5.85 -5.98 -8.65
N GLY A 165 -5.25 -6.63 -9.66
CA GLY A 165 -3.85 -6.40 -10.07
C GLY A 165 -2.80 -6.77 -9.04
N GLY A 166 -3.11 -7.62 -8.06
CA GLY A 166 -2.17 -8.04 -7.02
C GLY A 166 -1.86 -6.97 -5.97
N SER A 167 -2.67 -5.92 -5.87
CA SER A 167 -2.45 -4.83 -4.91
C SER A 167 -2.61 -5.25 -3.45
N GLY A 168 -1.89 -4.59 -2.54
CA GLY A 168 -1.97 -4.86 -1.10
C GLY A 168 -3.03 -4.03 -0.38
N GLY A 169 -3.30 -4.37 0.88
CA GLY A 169 -4.09 -3.56 1.82
C GLY A 169 -5.52 -4.07 2.09
N MET A 170 -6.18 -3.48 3.09
CA MET A 170 -7.48 -3.93 3.57
C MET A 170 -8.66 -3.42 2.73
N ARG A 171 -8.58 -2.21 2.17
CA ARG A 171 -9.66 -1.64 1.36
C ARG A 171 -9.75 -2.29 -0.02
N PRO A 172 -10.97 -2.56 -0.52
CA PRO A 172 -11.15 -3.02 -1.89
C PRO A 172 -10.60 -2.02 -2.90
N LYS A 173 -9.90 -2.52 -3.92
CA LYS A 173 -9.22 -1.67 -4.90
C LYS A 173 -8.92 -2.43 -6.19
N ILE A 174 -8.83 -1.69 -7.29
CA ILE A 174 -8.52 -2.23 -8.61
C ILE A 174 -7.45 -1.39 -9.29
N VAL A 175 -6.81 -1.96 -10.30
CA VAL A 175 -5.91 -1.25 -11.21
C VAL A 175 -6.57 -1.07 -12.57
N VAL A 176 -6.36 0.10 -13.17
CA VAL A 176 -6.99 0.50 -14.44
C VAL A 176 -6.01 1.28 -15.29
N GLY A 177 -6.13 1.15 -16.61
CA GLY A 177 -5.57 2.11 -17.55
C GLY A 177 -6.53 3.28 -17.67
N TYR A 178 -6.06 4.51 -17.44
CA TYR A 178 -6.88 5.72 -17.51
C TYR A 178 -6.41 6.64 -18.64
N ASP A 179 -7.28 6.90 -19.60
CA ASP A 179 -7.11 7.96 -20.59
C ASP A 179 -7.77 9.25 -20.09
N LYS A 180 -6.93 10.18 -19.62
CA LYS A 180 -7.37 11.46 -19.06
C LYS A 180 -8.00 12.39 -20.10
N THR A 181 -7.77 12.16 -21.40
CA THR A 181 -8.26 13.04 -22.46
C THR A 181 -9.74 12.85 -22.75
N ASN A 182 -10.23 11.61 -22.60
CA ASN A 182 -11.62 11.24 -22.88
C ASN A 182 -12.35 10.61 -21.68
N GLY A 183 -11.66 10.40 -20.56
CA GLY A 183 -12.26 9.86 -19.34
C GLY A 183 -12.37 8.34 -19.32
N ARG A 184 -11.86 7.63 -20.32
CA ARG A 184 -12.08 6.18 -20.49
C ARG A 184 -11.15 5.36 -19.60
N LEU A 185 -11.72 4.31 -19.03
CA LEU A 185 -11.01 3.29 -18.26
C LEU A 185 -10.94 1.98 -19.02
N ILE A 186 -9.80 1.31 -18.94
CA ILE A 186 -9.56 -0.05 -19.41
C ILE A 186 -8.95 -0.89 -18.28
N GLN A 187 -9.00 -2.21 -18.43
CA GLN A 187 -8.33 -3.10 -17.48
C GLN A 187 -6.81 -2.94 -17.61
N ASP A 188 -6.13 -2.77 -16.46
CA ASP A 188 -4.67 -2.85 -16.36
C ASP A 188 -4.30 -4.26 -15.91
N ARG A 189 -3.57 -4.99 -16.75
CA ARG A 189 -3.11 -6.36 -16.48
C ARG A 189 -1.69 -6.41 -15.91
N ASN A 190 -1.16 -5.28 -15.45
CA ASN A 190 0.24 -5.10 -15.06
C ASN A 190 1.24 -5.25 -16.22
N GLU A 191 0.75 -5.08 -17.45
CA GLU A 191 1.51 -5.11 -18.71
C GLU A 191 1.58 -3.71 -19.32
N ASP A 192 2.21 -3.59 -20.50
CA ASP A 192 2.27 -2.32 -21.23
C ASP A 192 0.85 -1.86 -21.63
N LEU A 193 0.50 -0.64 -21.19
CA LEU A 193 -0.77 -0.02 -21.54
C LEU A 193 -0.71 0.58 -22.96
N PRO A 194 -1.85 0.60 -23.68
CA PRO A 194 -1.94 1.29 -24.96
C PRO A 194 -1.57 2.79 -24.84
N ALA A 195 -1.05 3.36 -25.93
CA ALA A 195 -0.69 4.77 -25.97
C ALA A 195 -1.87 5.66 -25.54
N GLY A 196 -1.61 6.63 -24.67
CA GLY A 196 -2.61 7.55 -24.11
C GLY A 196 -3.21 7.10 -22.78
N TYR A 197 -3.03 5.84 -22.39
CA TYR A 197 -3.46 5.33 -21.08
C TYR A 197 -2.34 5.39 -20.06
N GLU A 198 -2.66 5.82 -18.85
CA GLU A 198 -1.77 5.81 -17.70
C GLU A 198 -2.20 4.73 -16.70
N PRO A 199 -1.27 4.13 -15.92
CA PRO A 199 -1.62 3.15 -14.89
C PRO A 199 -2.12 3.84 -13.63
N TRP A 200 -3.33 3.50 -13.20
CA TRP A 200 -4.01 4.07 -12.05
C TRP A 200 -4.55 2.98 -11.14
N LEU A 201 -4.73 3.32 -9.87
CA LEU A 201 -5.37 2.50 -8.86
C LEU A 201 -6.62 3.21 -8.36
N VAL A 202 -7.75 2.52 -8.35
CA VAL A 202 -9.04 3.03 -7.85
C VAL A 202 -9.40 2.30 -6.57
N LYS A 203 -9.83 3.04 -5.55
CA LYS A 203 -10.24 2.49 -4.26
C LYS A 203 -11.74 2.55 -4.11
N PHE A 204 -12.30 1.48 -3.55
CA PHE A 204 -13.68 1.41 -3.15
C PHE A 204 -13.80 1.44 -1.64
N ARG A 205 -15.01 1.74 -1.20
CA ARG A 205 -15.38 1.79 0.21
C ARG A 205 -15.29 0.39 0.83
N ALA A 206 -14.66 0.27 2.00
CA ALA A 206 -14.81 -0.92 2.85
C ALA A 206 -16.03 -0.76 3.78
N ASP A 207 -16.51 -1.85 4.37
CA ASP A 207 -17.69 -1.83 5.25
C ASP A 207 -17.61 -0.82 6.41
N SER A 208 -16.42 -0.63 6.98
CA SER A 208 -16.16 0.30 8.08
C SER A 208 -16.04 1.76 7.65
N ASP A 209 -15.91 2.03 6.36
CA ASP A 209 -15.65 3.37 5.85
C ASP A 209 -16.95 4.20 5.74
N PRO A 210 -16.87 5.54 5.86
CA PRO A 210 -18.00 6.42 5.57
C PRO A 210 -18.41 6.32 4.09
N ARG A 211 -19.65 6.67 3.77
CA ARG A 211 -20.14 6.72 2.38
C ARG A 211 -19.32 7.65 1.49
N GLU A 212 -18.77 8.71 2.07
CA GLU A 212 -18.01 9.74 1.36
C GLU A 212 -16.49 9.49 1.38
N ILE A 213 -16.03 8.26 1.64
CA ILE A 213 -14.59 7.94 1.77
C ILE A 213 -13.77 8.28 0.52
N GLY A 214 -14.33 8.12 -0.68
CA GLY A 214 -13.66 8.50 -1.93
C GLY A 214 -13.35 10.00 -2.00
N PRO A 215 -14.36 10.88 -1.91
CA PRO A 215 -14.14 12.32 -1.77
C PRO A 215 -13.25 12.71 -0.58
N GLU A 216 -13.38 12.02 0.56
CA GLU A 216 -12.55 12.29 1.75
C GLU A 216 -11.07 12.01 1.49
N GLU A 217 -10.73 10.85 0.94
CA GLU A 217 -9.34 10.50 0.63
C GLU A 217 -8.76 11.42 -0.47
N TYR A 218 -9.59 11.87 -1.42
CA TYR A 218 -9.19 12.89 -2.40
C TYR A 218 -8.93 14.25 -1.75
N ALA A 219 -9.77 14.68 -0.80
CA ALA A 219 -9.52 15.92 -0.06
C ALA A 219 -8.21 15.83 0.75
N TYR A 220 -7.94 14.68 1.38
CA TYR A 220 -6.68 14.43 2.08
C TYR A 220 -5.47 14.45 1.16
N SER A 221 -5.56 13.91 -0.06
CA SER A 221 -4.43 13.96 -1.01
C SER A 221 -4.11 15.39 -1.45
N LEU A 222 -5.14 16.22 -1.70
CA LEU A 222 -4.97 17.64 -2.02
C LEU A 222 -4.35 18.40 -0.84
N MET A 223 -4.82 18.14 0.38
CA MET A 223 -4.29 18.71 1.60
C MET A 223 -2.83 18.30 1.84
N ALA A 224 -2.48 17.04 1.61
CA ALA A 224 -1.11 16.53 1.71
C ALA A 224 -0.18 17.22 0.69
N GLY A 225 -0.63 17.37 -0.56
CA GLY A 225 0.13 18.10 -1.58
C GLY A 225 0.37 19.57 -1.19
N ALA A 226 -0.64 20.25 -0.65
CA ALA A 226 -0.51 21.61 -0.13
C ALA A 226 0.43 21.71 1.10
N ALA A 227 0.50 20.64 1.90
CA ALA A 227 1.43 20.49 3.02
C ALA A 227 2.88 20.17 2.57
N GLY A 228 3.15 20.10 1.26
CA GLY A 228 4.44 19.74 0.68
C GLY A 228 4.79 18.25 0.77
N VAL A 229 3.84 17.39 1.14
CA VAL A 229 4.04 15.93 1.11
C VAL A 229 4.11 15.51 -0.35
N ASP A 230 5.19 14.80 -0.72
CA ASP A 230 5.30 14.21 -2.05
C ASP A 230 4.21 13.13 -2.20
N MET A 231 3.24 13.38 -3.07
CA MET A 231 2.05 12.57 -3.30
C MET A 231 1.98 12.23 -4.79
N ALA A 232 1.59 11.00 -5.12
CA ALA A 232 1.30 10.66 -6.51
C ALA A 232 0.11 11.47 -7.04
N GLU A 233 0.00 11.61 -8.35
CA GLU A 233 -1.16 12.26 -8.97
C GLU A 233 -2.46 11.57 -8.51
N THR A 234 -3.48 12.35 -8.18
CA THR A 234 -4.77 11.83 -7.71
C THR A 234 -5.92 12.45 -8.48
N ALA A 235 -7.02 11.71 -8.58
CA ALA A 235 -8.26 12.14 -9.21
C ALA A 235 -9.47 11.58 -8.45
N LEU A 236 -10.59 12.26 -8.57
CA LEU A 236 -11.88 11.76 -8.10
C LEU A 236 -12.72 11.34 -9.32
N LEU A 237 -12.68 10.05 -9.64
CA LEU A 237 -13.40 9.50 -10.79
C LEU A 237 -14.89 9.37 -10.48
N LYS A 238 -15.74 9.71 -11.46
CA LYS A 238 -17.19 9.65 -11.29
C LYS A 238 -17.74 8.36 -11.90
N GLY A 239 -18.53 7.63 -11.10
CA GLY A 239 -19.39 6.57 -11.61
C GLY A 239 -20.58 7.11 -12.40
N THR A 240 -21.28 6.23 -13.09
CA THR A 240 -22.54 6.53 -13.80
C THR A 240 -23.65 7.00 -12.84
N SER A 241 -23.60 6.55 -11.58
CA SER A 241 -24.46 6.97 -10.47
C SER A 241 -24.18 8.39 -9.96
N GLY A 242 -23.02 8.96 -10.32
CA GLY A 242 -22.50 10.22 -9.77
C GLY A 242 -21.61 10.04 -8.53
N ALA A 243 -21.47 8.81 -8.00
CA ALA A 243 -20.55 8.51 -6.91
C ALA A 243 -19.09 8.85 -7.27
N GLY A 244 -18.33 9.35 -6.30
CA GLY A 244 -16.91 9.70 -6.47
C GLY A 244 -16.00 8.61 -5.91
N TYR A 245 -15.09 8.09 -6.73
CA TYR A 245 -14.11 7.08 -6.37
C TYR A 245 -12.71 7.69 -6.36
N PHE A 246 -12.00 7.54 -5.24
CA PHE A 246 -10.62 7.99 -5.16
C PHE A 246 -9.75 7.15 -6.09
N ALA A 247 -8.98 7.84 -6.93
CA ALA A 247 -8.01 7.22 -7.80
C ALA A 247 -6.64 7.89 -7.66
N THR A 248 -5.59 7.10 -7.75
CA THR A 248 -4.21 7.59 -7.73
C THR A 248 -3.40 6.94 -8.84
N ARG A 249 -2.54 7.74 -9.48
CA ARG A 249 -1.58 7.24 -10.45
C ARG A 249 -0.59 6.32 -9.76
N ARG A 250 -0.32 5.18 -10.38
CA ARG A 250 0.61 4.19 -9.87
C ARG A 250 2.05 4.68 -10.01
N PHE A 251 2.76 4.77 -8.87
CA PHE A 251 4.18 5.13 -8.83
C PHE A 251 5.11 3.93 -9.01
N ASP A 252 4.59 2.70 -8.95
CA ASP A 252 5.34 1.45 -9.21
C ASP A 252 5.46 1.14 -10.71
N ARG A 253 5.10 2.12 -11.57
CA ARG A 253 5.15 2.07 -13.02
C ARG A 253 5.79 3.35 -13.57
N GLY A 254 6.91 3.19 -14.26
CA GLY A 254 7.64 4.27 -14.90
C GLY A 254 7.64 4.17 -16.42
N PRO A 255 8.20 5.17 -17.13
CA PRO A 255 8.29 5.17 -18.60
C PRO A 255 9.11 4.02 -19.20
N LYS A 256 9.94 3.35 -18.38
CA LYS A 256 10.78 2.22 -18.78
C LYS A 256 10.30 0.89 -18.18
N GLY A 257 9.02 0.82 -17.81
CA GLY A 257 8.44 -0.36 -17.18
C GLY A 257 8.33 -0.24 -15.66
N PRO A 258 8.22 -1.37 -14.95
CA PRO A 258 7.95 -1.39 -13.50
C PRO A 258 9.12 -0.83 -12.68
N ILE A 259 8.80 -0.32 -11.50
CA ILE A 259 9.76 0.16 -10.51
C ILE A 259 9.72 -0.80 -9.31
N HIS A 260 10.88 -1.14 -8.76
CA HIS A 260 10.95 -1.98 -7.58
C HIS A 260 10.50 -1.19 -6.36
N ILE A 261 9.60 -1.78 -5.56
CA ILE A 261 9.06 -1.21 -4.33
C ILE A 261 9.33 -2.18 -3.18
N HIS A 262 9.72 -1.65 -2.02
CA HIS A 262 9.88 -2.42 -0.80
C HIS A 262 9.35 -1.62 0.40
N THR A 263 8.43 -2.19 1.16
CA THR A 263 7.83 -1.55 2.33
C THR A 263 8.79 -1.55 3.52
N LEU A 264 8.62 -0.64 4.48
CA LEU A 264 9.39 -0.63 5.72
C LEU A 264 9.18 -1.94 6.50
N SER A 265 7.94 -2.47 6.49
CA SER A 265 7.60 -3.79 7.06
C SER A 265 8.48 -4.89 6.47
N GLY A 266 8.50 -5.01 5.14
CA GLY A 266 9.31 -6.00 4.45
C GLY A 266 10.81 -5.78 4.66
N LEU A 267 11.27 -4.54 4.61
CA LEU A 267 12.68 -4.18 4.70
C LEU A 267 13.28 -4.48 6.09
N LEU A 268 12.50 -4.28 7.16
CA LEU A 268 12.93 -4.49 8.55
C LEU A 268 12.43 -5.80 9.16
N HIS A 269 11.68 -6.62 8.42
CA HIS A 269 11.01 -7.81 8.94
C HIS A 269 10.09 -7.52 10.14
N ALA A 270 9.37 -6.40 10.08
CA ALA A 270 8.46 -5.97 11.14
C ALA A 270 7.01 -6.34 10.81
N ASP A 271 6.27 -6.86 11.78
CA ASP A 271 4.84 -7.07 11.62
C ASP A 271 4.14 -5.70 11.56
N HIS A 272 3.30 -5.49 10.55
CA HIS A 272 2.52 -4.25 10.41
C HIS A 272 1.21 -4.29 11.22
N ARG A 273 0.82 -5.46 11.73
CA ARG A 273 -0.36 -5.65 12.60
C ARG A 273 -0.05 -5.45 14.08
N ALA A 274 1.23 -5.37 14.43
CA ALA A 274 1.69 -5.10 15.78
C ALA A 274 2.50 -3.81 15.78
N PRO A 275 2.38 -2.96 16.82
CA PRO A 275 3.14 -1.71 16.93
C PRO A 275 4.61 -2.01 17.28
N GLN A 276 5.38 -2.48 16.30
CA GLN A 276 6.79 -2.88 16.47
C GLN A 276 7.78 -1.79 16.08
N LEU A 277 7.35 -0.80 15.28
CA LEU A 277 8.20 0.26 14.77
C LEU A 277 7.67 1.62 15.22
N ASP A 278 8.59 2.56 15.38
CA ASP A 278 8.32 3.99 15.60
C ASP A 278 8.88 4.83 14.44
N TYR A 279 8.58 6.12 14.45
CA TYR A 279 9.07 7.02 13.41
C TYR A 279 10.58 7.22 13.46
N SER A 280 11.21 7.13 14.63
CA SER A 280 12.67 7.19 14.76
C SER A 280 13.35 6.07 13.94
N MET A 281 12.78 4.86 13.95
CA MET A 281 13.23 3.72 13.15
C MET A 281 13.01 3.95 11.66
N LEU A 282 11.86 4.52 11.25
CA LEU A 282 11.61 4.89 9.84
C LEU A 282 12.63 5.91 9.34
N LEU A 283 12.88 6.99 10.08
CA LEU A 283 13.80 8.05 9.69
C LEU A 283 15.25 7.52 9.61
N LYS A 284 15.65 6.66 10.56
CA LYS A 284 16.95 5.99 10.55
C LYS A 284 17.09 5.02 9.36
N ALA A 285 16.08 4.19 9.11
CA ALA A 285 16.07 3.26 7.97
C ALA A 285 16.17 4.02 6.64
N THR A 286 15.42 5.12 6.51
CA THR A 286 15.47 6.02 5.34
C THR A 286 16.88 6.53 5.11
N ARG A 287 17.53 7.08 6.15
CA ARG A 287 18.90 7.59 6.06
C ARG A 287 19.89 6.52 5.60
N LEU A 288 19.82 5.33 6.20
CA LEU A 288 20.74 4.23 5.90
C LEU A 288 20.55 3.68 4.48
N LEU A 289 19.30 3.55 4.05
CA LEU A 289 18.95 3.00 2.74
C LEU A 289 19.30 3.98 1.61
N THR A 290 18.88 5.25 1.75
CA THR A 290 18.97 6.21 0.64
C THR A 290 20.22 7.08 0.68
N ARG A 291 20.87 7.20 1.85
CA ARG A 291 22.04 8.05 2.07
C ARG A 291 21.83 9.51 1.65
N ASP A 292 20.62 10.01 1.86
CA ASP A 292 20.20 11.35 1.45
C ASP A 292 19.32 11.99 2.54
N GLU A 293 19.78 13.10 3.10
CA GLU A 293 19.09 13.85 4.15
C GLU A 293 17.75 14.44 3.68
N ARG A 294 17.65 14.76 2.39
CA ARG A 294 16.40 15.26 1.80
C ARG A 294 15.30 14.21 1.86
N HIS A 295 15.66 12.93 1.78
CA HIS A 295 14.70 11.83 1.94
C HIS A 295 14.25 11.64 3.38
N VAL A 296 15.14 11.90 4.35
CA VAL A 296 14.79 11.92 5.78
C VAL A 296 13.81 13.06 6.07
N GLU A 297 14.07 14.27 5.57
CA GLU A 297 13.16 15.42 5.69
C GLU A 297 11.80 15.14 5.02
N ARG A 298 11.78 14.46 3.87
CA ARG A 298 10.54 14.04 3.20
C ARG A 298 9.71 13.07 4.05
N MET A 299 10.32 12.07 4.67
CA MET A 299 9.62 11.13 5.56
C MET A 299 9.18 11.81 6.86
N PHE A 300 9.99 12.73 7.39
CA PHE A 300 9.62 13.55 8.55
C PHE A 300 8.39 14.43 8.27
N ARG A 301 8.32 15.06 7.09
CA ARG A 301 7.14 15.81 6.66
C ARG A 301 5.90 14.92 6.57
N ARG A 302 6.02 13.69 6.06
CA ARG A 302 4.91 12.72 6.03
C ARG A 302 4.45 12.36 7.44
N MET A 303 5.37 12.16 8.39
CA MET A 303 5.04 11.95 9.81
C MET A 303 4.27 13.14 10.39
N ALA A 304 4.78 14.36 10.21
CA ALA A 304 4.13 15.57 10.71
C ALA A 304 2.71 15.71 10.13
N PHE A 305 2.53 15.39 8.84
CA PHE A 305 1.20 15.33 8.22
C PHE A 305 0.32 14.27 8.87
N ASN A 306 0.79 13.03 9.04
CA ASN A 306 -0.02 11.98 9.67
C ASN A 306 -0.49 12.36 11.08
N VAL A 307 0.39 12.97 11.89
CA VAL A 307 0.06 13.44 13.24
C VAL A 307 -0.98 14.58 13.21
N LEU A 308 -0.69 15.64 12.45
CA LEU A 308 -1.53 16.85 12.44
C LEU A 308 -2.86 16.64 11.73
N ALA A 309 -2.89 15.78 10.71
CA ALA A 309 -4.09 15.41 9.95
C ALA A 309 -4.83 14.21 10.54
N LYS A 310 -4.43 13.70 11.71
CA LYS A 310 -5.06 12.53 12.38
C LYS A 310 -5.19 11.31 11.46
N ASN A 311 -4.17 11.06 10.64
CA ASN A 311 -4.02 9.77 9.96
C ASN A 311 -3.24 8.83 10.87
N ARG A 312 -3.97 8.00 11.62
CA ARG A 312 -3.39 7.01 12.54
C ARG A 312 -3.23 5.62 11.94
N ASP A 313 -3.62 5.42 10.68
CA ASP A 313 -3.33 4.18 9.96
C ASP A 313 -1.96 4.27 9.28
N ASP A 314 -0.93 4.67 10.03
CA ASP A 314 0.42 4.94 9.54
C ASP A 314 1.39 3.77 9.82
N HIS A 315 0.89 2.56 9.66
CA HIS A 315 1.67 1.34 9.93
C HIS A 315 2.83 1.15 8.94
N SER A 316 3.75 0.25 9.27
CA SER A 316 4.99 0.01 8.51
C SER A 316 4.82 -0.41 7.03
N LYS A 317 3.63 -0.86 6.59
CA LYS A 317 3.33 -1.07 5.15
C LYS A 317 2.92 0.20 4.38
N ASN A 318 2.58 1.30 5.06
CA ASN A 318 2.21 2.60 4.45
C ASN A 318 3.43 3.52 4.24
N HIS A 319 4.61 3.00 4.58
CA HIS A 319 5.90 3.61 4.29
C HIS A 319 6.69 2.63 3.41
N ALA A 320 7.11 3.08 2.23
CA ALA A 320 7.85 2.27 1.28
C ALA A 320 8.95 3.08 0.60
N PHE A 321 9.86 2.32 0.00
CA PHE A 321 10.98 2.84 -0.78
C PHE A 321 10.92 2.24 -2.17
N GLN A 322 11.32 3.04 -3.15
CA GLN A 322 11.47 2.61 -4.53
C GLN A 322 12.96 2.57 -4.90
N MET A 323 13.30 1.63 -5.79
CA MET A 323 14.64 1.50 -6.35
C MET A 323 14.57 1.65 -7.87
N ASP A 324 15.38 2.55 -8.42
CA ASP A 324 15.51 2.71 -9.87
C ASP A 324 16.43 1.64 -10.49
N ALA A 325 16.52 1.60 -11.82
CA ALA A 325 17.33 0.61 -12.53
C ALA A 325 18.84 0.65 -12.17
N PRO A 326 19.46 1.83 -11.96
CA PRO A 326 20.81 1.91 -11.37
C PRO A 326 20.96 1.38 -9.93
N GLY A 327 19.87 1.08 -9.23
CA GLY A 327 19.90 0.59 -7.84
C GLY A 327 19.86 1.69 -6.77
N ALA A 328 19.51 2.93 -7.15
CA ALA A 328 19.40 4.03 -6.21
C ALA A 328 18.02 4.02 -5.51
N TRP A 329 18.06 4.08 -4.18
CA TRP A 329 16.87 4.06 -3.34
C TRP A 329 16.34 5.46 -3.03
N SER A 330 15.02 5.61 -3.04
CA SER A 330 14.32 6.82 -2.59
C SER A 330 12.99 6.46 -1.90
N PRO A 331 12.43 7.32 -1.04
CA PRO A 331 11.05 7.19 -0.59
C PRO A 331 10.09 7.17 -1.78
N THR A 332 9.06 6.32 -1.72
CA THR A 332 7.94 6.44 -2.66
C THR A 332 7.18 7.74 -2.41
N PRO A 333 6.37 8.22 -3.38
CA PRO A 333 5.27 9.14 -3.07
C PRO A 333 4.37 8.58 -1.94
N ALA A 334 3.65 9.46 -1.26
CA ALA A 334 2.72 9.08 -0.21
C ALA A 334 1.49 8.41 -0.81
N TYR A 335 0.89 7.51 -0.03
CA TYR A 335 -0.32 6.78 -0.37
C TYR A 335 -1.06 6.41 0.92
N ASP A 336 -2.32 6.02 0.78
CA ASP A 336 -3.20 5.64 1.91
C ASP A 336 -3.27 6.75 2.99
N LEU A 337 -3.49 8.00 2.55
CA LEU A 337 -3.67 9.16 3.43
C LEU A 337 -5.14 9.49 3.59
N THR A 338 -5.70 9.24 4.77
CA THR A 338 -7.08 9.61 5.10
C THR A 338 -7.24 9.79 6.61
N PHE A 339 -8.39 10.28 7.06
CA PHE A 339 -8.70 10.29 8.48
C PHE A 339 -8.74 8.86 9.02
N SER A 340 -8.07 8.60 10.13
CA SER A 340 -8.14 7.30 10.80
C SER A 340 -8.01 7.45 12.31
N ILE A 341 -8.86 6.74 13.04
CA ILE A 341 -8.81 6.69 14.51
C ILE A 341 -7.68 5.81 15.04
N GLY A 342 -7.18 4.90 14.20
CA GLY A 342 -6.13 3.93 14.55
C GLY A 342 -6.55 2.88 15.59
N PRO A 343 -5.72 1.85 15.82
CA PRO A 343 -5.98 0.81 16.82
C PRO A 343 -5.99 1.41 18.23
N GLY A 344 -7.08 1.21 18.98
CA GLY A 344 -7.18 1.71 20.36
C GLY A 344 -7.16 3.24 20.50
N GLY A 345 -7.28 3.99 19.39
CA GLY A 345 -7.13 5.44 19.39
C GLY A 345 -5.67 5.92 19.32
N GLU A 346 -4.74 5.09 18.84
CA GLU A 346 -3.31 5.40 18.73
C GLU A 346 -2.83 5.33 17.27
N HIS A 347 -1.77 6.07 16.96
CA HIS A 347 -0.95 5.86 15.77
C HIS A 347 -0.37 4.44 15.78
N ASN A 348 -0.21 3.84 14.60
CA ASN A 348 0.40 2.52 14.49
C ASN A 348 1.91 2.58 14.75
N MET A 349 2.53 3.72 14.46
CA MET A 349 3.93 4.00 14.74
C MET A 349 4.02 5.17 15.73
N ALA A 350 4.70 4.96 16.87
CA ALA A 350 4.84 5.99 17.90
C ALA A 350 5.72 7.16 17.41
N ILE A 351 5.46 8.34 17.98
CA ILE A 351 6.17 9.60 17.70
C ILE A 351 6.75 10.10 19.02
N GLY A 352 8.07 10.10 19.17
CA GLY A 352 8.72 10.46 20.42
C GLY A 352 8.27 9.58 21.60
N GLY A 353 7.92 8.32 21.34
CA GLY A 353 7.37 7.40 22.34
C GLY A 353 5.88 7.58 22.69
N GLU A 354 5.17 8.51 22.06
CA GLU A 354 3.73 8.75 22.26
C GLU A 354 2.93 8.32 21.02
N GLY A 355 1.85 7.55 21.23
CA GLY A 355 1.02 7.01 20.15
C GLY A 355 -0.41 7.57 20.12
N ARG A 356 -0.98 7.96 21.26
CA ARG A 356 -2.37 8.39 21.38
C ARG A 356 -2.54 9.86 21.05
N THR A 357 -1.76 10.72 21.67
CA THR A 357 -1.88 12.19 21.51
C THR A 357 -0.52 12.85 21.35
N PRO A 358 0.24 12.50 20.30
CA PRO A 358 1.50 13.17 20.02
C PRO A 358 1.25 14.64 19.73
N ASP A 359 2.09 15.49 20.33
CA ASP A 359 2.05 16.94 20.18
C ASP A 359 3.30 17.45 19.43
N ARG A 360 3.45 18.77 19.39
CA ARG A 360 4.57 19.43 18.70
C ARG A 360 5.93 19.04 19.29
N ASP A 361 6.02 18.82 20.60
CA ASP A 361 7.30 18.52 21.26
C ASP A 361 7.75 17.10 20.93
N HIS A 362 6.81 16.15 20.82
CA HIS A 362 7.08 14.79 20.33
C HIS A 362 7.57 14.79 18.87
N ILE A 363 6.95 15.60 18.00
CA ILE A 363 7.41 15.75 16.61
C ILE A 363 8.83 16.34 16.55
N LEU A 364 9.11 17.36 17.37
CA LEU A 364 10.45 17.96 17.44
C LEU A 364 11.50 17.02 18.04
N GLU A 365 11.09 16.11 18.93
CA GLU A 365 11.97 15.05 19.44
C GLU A 365 12.42 14.11 18.33
N GLU A 366 11.50 13.67 17.47
CA GLU A 366 11.84 12.87 16.29
C GLU A 366 12.80 13.60 15.36
N ALA A 367 12.60 14.90 15.15
CA ALA A 367 13.53 15.73 14.37
C ALA A 367 14.94 15.73 14.98
N ARG A 368 15.05 15.92 16.30
CA ARG A 368 16.34 15.91 17.02
C ARG A 368 17.03 14.55 16.89
N THR A 369 16.30 13.47 17.14
CA THR A 369 16.81 12.09 17.03
C THR A 369 17.26 11.77 15.60
N ALA A 370 16.52 12.27 14.61
CA ALA A 370 16.85 12.11 13.20
C ALA A 370 17.91 13.11 12.71
N GLY A 371 18.43 14.02 13.53
CA GLY A 371 19.45 15.00 13.13
C GLY A 371 18.95 16.12 12.19
N ILE A 372 17.63 16.34 12.12
CA ILE A 372 17.03 17.45 11.38
C ILE A 372 17.17 18.73 12.21
N LYS A 373 17.59 19.83 11.57
CA LYS A 373 17.74 21.11 12.27
C LYS A 373 16.40 21.60 12.79
N GLU A 374 16.37 22.09 14.02
CA GLU A 374 15.14 22.52 14.70
C GLU A 374 14.36 23.58 13.92
N ASN A 375 15.04 24.55 13.30
CA ASN A 375 14.39 25.56 12.47
C ASN A 375 13.75 24.99 11.20
N ALA A 376 14.37 23.97 10.58
CA ALA A 376 13.81 23.27 9.43
C ALA A 376 12.60 22.41 9.84
N ALA A 377 12.72 21.69 10.96
CA ALA A 377 11.62 20.91 11.51
C ALA A 377 10.42 21.79 11.89
N ALA A 378 10.66 22.92 12.56
CA ALA A 378 9.62 23.89 12.88
C ALA A 378 8.93 24.44 11.63
N ALA A 379 9.68 24.82 10.60
CA ALA A 379 9.11 25.28 9.33
C ALA A 379 8.24 24.21 8.66
N ILE A 380 8.68 22.95 8.64
CA ILE A 380 7.88 21.83 8.12
C ILE A 380 6.58 21.67 8.90
N ILE A 381 6.63 21.70 10.24
CA ILE A 381 5.45 21.60 11.11
C ILE A 381 4.47 22.73 10.80
N ASP A 382 4.95 23.96 10.70
CA ASP A 382 4.11 25.14 10.48
C ASP A 382 3.46 25.12 9.07
N GLU A 383 4.19 24.69 8.05
CA GLU A 383 3.64 24.49 6.69
C GLU A 383 2.55 23.42 6.66
N VAL A 384 2.79 22.28 7.32
CA VAL A 384 1.79 21.21 7.43
C VAL A 384 0.57 21.69 8.20
N ARG A 385 0.76 22.37 9.34
CA ARG A 385 -0.32 22.94 10.15
C ARG A 385 -1.17 23.91 9.33
N GLY A 386 -0.54 24.79 8.54
CA GLY A 386 -1.24 25.72 7.66
C GLY A 386 -2.09 25.02 6.59
N ALA A 387 -1.64 23.88 6.05
CA ALA A 387 -2.45 23.08 5.13
C ALA A 387 -3.64 22.41 5.85
N VAL A 388 -3.44 21.85 7.04
CA VAL A 388 -4.53 21.24 7.82
C VAL A 388 -5.56 22.28 8.27
N ASP A 389 -5.12 23.50 8.62
CA ASP A 389 -6.00 24.64 8.93
C ASP A 389 -6.88 25.04 7.74
N ALA A 390 -6.46 24.72 6.51
CA ALA A 390 -7.22 24.99 5.30
C ALA A 390 -8.15 23.83 4.88
N TRP A 391 -8.36 22.82 5.75
CA TRP A 391 -9.21 21.65 5.48
C TRP A 391 -10.54 21.96 4.75
N PRO A 392 -11.36 22.96 5.18
CA PRO A 392 -12.64 23.22 4.52
C PRO A 392 -12.54 23.48 3.01
N ARG A 393 -11.43 24.08 2.55
CA ARG A 393 -11.17 24.34 1.13
C ARG A 393 -10.96 23.04 0.35
N PHE A 394 -10.22 22.08 0.90
CA PHE A 394 -9.96 20.81 0.24
C PHE A 394 -11.20 19.92 0.24
N ALA A 395 -11.96 19.96 1.32
CA ALA A 395 -13.25 19.25 1.41
C ALA A 395 -14.26 19.79 0.38
N GLU A 396 -14.35 21.11 0.22
CA GLU A 396 -15.17 21.73 -0.83
C GLU A 396 -14.72 21.31 -2.23
N ALA A 397 -13.41 21.35 -2.51
CA ALA A 397 -12.85 20.96 -3.80
C ALA A 397 -13.13 19.48 -4.15
N ALA A 398 -13.21 18.60 -3.15
CA ALA A 398 -13.58 17.20 -3.33
C ALA A 398 -15.10 16.95 -3.40
N GLY A 399 -15.92 17.97 -3.09
CA GLY A 399 -17.37 17.86 -3.07
C GLY A 399 -17.91 17.09 -1.85
N LEU A 400 -17.23 17.16 -0.70
CA LEU A 400 -17.72 16.61 0.56
C LEU A 400 -18.97 17.35 1.07
N SER A 401 -19.86 16.62 1.73
CA SER A 401 -21.02 17.20 2.40
C SER A 401 -20.61 18.18 3.50
N GLN A 402 -21.41 19.24 3.70
CA GLN A 402 -21.17 20.22 4.78
C GLN A 402 -21.07 19.55 6.15
N ARG A 403 -21.82 18.46 6.36
CA ARG A 403 -21.78 17.68 7.60
C ARG A 403 -20.40 17.06 7.80
N ARG A 404 -19.88 16.33 6.81
CA ARG A 404 -18.59 15.64 6.93
C ARG A 404 -17.43 16.63 6.98
N THR A 405 -17.52 17.72 6.22
CA THR A 405 -16.57 18.84 6.27
C THR A 405 -16.48 19.43 7.68
N ALA A 406 -17.62 19.75 8.30
CA ALA A 406 -17.65 20.34 9.64
C ALA A 406 -17.20 19.37 10.75
N GLU A 407 -17.47 18.07 10.59
CA GLU A 407 -17.00 17.04 11.53
C GLU A 407 -15.48 16.93 11.52
N LEU A 408 -14.87 16.83 10.33
CA LEU A 408 -13.42 16.75 10.21
C LEU A 408 -12.73 18.09 10.53
N ASP A 409 -13.33 19.24 10.22
CA ASP A 409 -12.79 20.54 10.66
C ASP A 409 -12.75 20.64 12.18
N PHE A 410 -13.71 20.02 12.88
CA PHE A 410 -13.72 20.00 14.34
C PHE A 410 -12.59 19.13 14.87
N ILE A 411 -12.40 17.93 14.30
CA ILE A 411 -11.37 17.00 14.76
C ILE A 411 -9.95 17.52 14.44
N LEU A 412 -9.77 18.20 13.33
CA LEU A 412 -8.46 18.64 12.83
C LEU A 412 -8.05 20.04 13.32
N ASN A 413 -9.02 20.92 13.55
CA ASN A 413 -8.83 22.35 13.79
C ASN A 413 -9.56 22.87 15.03
N ASP A 414 -10.32 22.04 15.75
CA ASP A 414 -11.22 22.45 16.83
C ASP A 414 -12.27 23.50 16.39
N ARG A 415 -12.68 23.46 15.11
CA ARG A 415 -13.66 24.38 14.51
C ARG A 415 -14.86 23.64 13.94
N GLY A 416 -16.06 24.18 14.06
CA GLY A 416 -17.27 23.54 13.53
C GLY A 416 -18.02 22.73 14.59
N ALA A 417 -18.69 21.65 14.19
CA ALA A 417 -19.61 20.92 15.06
C ALA A 417 -18.95 19.64 15.60
N PRO A 418 -19.13 19.32 16.91
CA PRO A 418 -18.55 18.10 17.48
C PRO A 418 -19.16 16.84 16.83
N PRO A 419 -18.39 15.74 16.71
CA PRO A 419 -18.90 14.47 16.21
C PRO A 419 -20.07 14.00 17.09
N ARG A 420 -21.18 13.60 16.46
CA ARG A 420 -22.33 13.05 17.19
C ARG A 420 -21.89 11.73 17.83
N GLN A 421 -21.90 11.65 19.17
CA GLN A 421 -21.76 10.37 19.85
C GLN A 421 -22.95 9.48 19.45
N GLU A 422 -22.70 8.39 18.72
CA GLU A 422 -23.71 7.34 18.58
C GLU A 422 -23.88 6.67 19.95
N VAL A 423 -24.94 7.06 20.65
CA VAL A 423 -25.45 6.30 21.78
C VAL A 423 -25.89 4.95 21.24
N LYS A 424 -25.09 3.90 21.45
CA LYS A 424 -25.57 2.51 21.39
C LYS A 424 -26.61 2.36 22.48
N ALA A 425 -27.86 2.66 22.17
CA ALA A 425 -28.99 2.26 22.96
C ALA A 425 -29.16 0.75 22.80
N THR A 426 -28.42 -0.03 23.59
CA THR A 426 -28.89 -1.34 24.01
C THR A 426 -30.03 -1.08 25.00
N ALA A 427 -31.24 -0.92 24.47
CA ALA A 427 -32.45 -1.05 25.26
C ALA A 427 -32.95 -2.47 25.07
N GLU A 428 -32.77 -3.25 26.13
CA GLU A 428 -33.41 -4.53 26.37
C GLU A 428 -34.94 -4.38 26.26
N SER A 429 -35.57 -5.25 25.48
CA SER A 429 -36.87 -5.87 25.78
C SER A 429 -37.07 -7.11 24.91
#